data_AF-A0A090SVF2-F1
#
_entry.id   AF-A0A090SVF2-F1
#
_cell.length_a   1.000
_cell.length_b   1.000
_cell.length_c   1.000
_cell.angle_alpha   90.00
_cell.angle_beta   90.00
_cell.angle_gamma   90.00
#
_symmetry.space_group_name_H-M   'P 1'
#
loop_
_entity.id
_entity.type
_entity.pdbx_description
1 polymer ?
#
loop_
_entity_poly.entity_id
_entity_poly.type
_entity_poly.pdbx_seq_one_letter_code
_entity_poly.pdbx_strand_id
1 'polypeptide(L)'
;MEGLKNRASRKNVTNVLMHIQGYFKRSLNKDEKAELAHVIDDYRTGLLPILAPLTLLKHYLNAYPDDYLSHQQFLQPHPEEMRLRYGL
;
A
#
# COMPACT_ATOMS: atom_id res chain seq x y z
N MET A 1 29.81 2.32 3.41
CA MET A 1 28.45 1.74 3.49
C MET A 1 27.84 1.73 2.10
N GLU A 2 27.86 0.60 1.40
CA GLU A 2 27.14 0.43 0.13
C GLU A 2 25.65 0.17 0.43
N GLY A 3 24.88 1.26 0.51
CA GLY A 3 23.44 1.20 0.72
C GLY A 3 22.71 0.76 -0.55
N LEU A 4 22.16 -0.46 -0.52
CA LEU A 4 21.11 -1.04 -1.38
C LEU A 4 20.84 -0.29 -2.70
N LYS A 5 21.65 -0.58 -3.71
CA LYS A 5 21.52 -0.10 -5.10
C LYS A 5 20.41 -0.81 -5.91
N ASN A 6 19.46 -1.46 -5.23
CA ASN A 6 18.39 -2.23 -5.88
C ASN A 6 17.07 -1.48 -5.72
N ARG A 7 16.70 -0.72 -6.76
CA ARG A 7 15.34 -0.14 -6.87
C ARG A 7 14.33 -1.28 -6.80
N ALA A 8 13.38 -1.20 -5.87
CA ALA A 8 12.33 -2.22 -5.76
C ALA A 8 11.57 -2.31 -7.11
N SER A 9 11.50 -3.51 -7.68
CA SER A 9 10.75 -3.74 -8.91
C SER A 9 9.25 -3.67 -8.63
N ARG A 10 8.45 -3.31 -9.64
CA ARG A 10 6.97 -3.31 -9.56
C ARG A 10 6.42 -4.67 -9.10
N LYS A 11 7.09 -5.77 -9.50
CA LYS A 11 6.79 -7.13 -9.04
C LYS A 11 6.99 -7.27 -7.51
N ASN A 12 8.13 -6.83 -7.00
CA ASN A 12 8.42 -6.92 -5.56
C ASN A 12 7.45 -6.05 -4.75
N VAL A 13 7.13 -4.84 -5.23
CA VAL A 13 6.15 -3.98 -4.59
C VAL A 13 4.76 -4.63 -4.60
N THR A 14 4.34 -5.24 -5.71
CA THR A 14 3.05 -5.95 -5.79
C THR A 14 2.98 -7.08 -4.77
N ASN A 15 4.07 -7.85 -4.60
CA ASN A 15 4.11 -8.91 -3.58
C ASN A 15 3.94 -8.36 -2.17
N VAL A 16 4.55 -7.22 -1.85
CA VAL A 16 4.38 -6.55 -0.56
C VAL A 16 2.92 -6.09 -0.38
N LEU A 17 2.31 -5.47 -1.40
CA LEU A 17 0.92 -5.03 -1.33
C LEU A 17 -0.05 -6.20 -1.11
N MET A 18 0.14 -7.32 -1.82
CA MET A 18 -0.67 -8.53 -1.62
C MET A 18 -0.46 -9.16 -0.23
N HIS A 19 0.76 -9.12 0.30
CA HIS A 19 1.03 -9.57 1.65
C HIS A 19 0.28 -8.73 2.69
N ILE A 20 0.32 -7.40 2.56
CA ILE A 20 -0.41 -6.47 3.43
C ILE A 20 -1.93 -6.68 3.31
N GLN A 21 -2.45 -6.87 2.08
CA GLN A 21 -3.86 -7.22 1.86
C GLN A 21 -4.30 -8.45 2.70
N GLY A 22 -3.40 -9.41 2.91
CA GLY A 22 -3.65 -10.60 3.72
C GLY A 22 -4.05 -10.31 5.18
N TYR A 23 -3.55 -9.24 5.78
CA TYR A 23 -3.90 -8.83 7.15
C TYR A 23 -5.37 -8.45 7.26
N PHE A 24 -5.92 -7.83 6.21
CA PHE A 24 -7.31 -7.41 6.17
C PHE A 24 -8.29 -8.52 5.74
N LYS A 25 -7.82 -9.77 5.55
CA LYS A 25 -8.63 -10.89 5.07
C LYS A 25 -9.88 -11.14 5.93
N ARG A 26 -9.83 -10.89 7.23
CA ARG A 26 -10.96 -11.09 8.14
C ARG A 26 -11.82 -9.84 8.34
N SER A 27 -11.27 -8.66 8.04
CA SER A 27 -11.94 -7.37 8.26
C SER A 27 -12.73 -6.91 7.05
N LEU A 28 -12.22 -7.14 5.83
CA LEU A 28 -12.88 -6.71 4.61
C LEU A 28 -13.98 -7.67 4.17
N ASN A 29 -15.06 -7.10 3.67
CA ASN A 29 -16.10 -7.82 2.95
C ASN A 29 -15.60 -8.25 1.55
N LYS A 30 -16.46 -8.94 0.80
CA LYS A 30 -16.11 -9.48 -0.52
C LYS A 30 -15.75 -8.38 -1.53
N ASP A 31 -16.50 -7.29 -1.53
CA ASP A 31 -16.37 -6.22 -2.52
C ASP A 31 -15.14 -5.37 -2.23
N GLU A 32 -14.89 -5.05 -0.96
CA GLU A 32 -13.67 -4.36 -0.50
C GLU A 32 -12.39 -5.15 -0.84
N LYS A 33 -12.42 -6.48 -0.68
CA LYS A 33 -11.31 -7.35 -1.09
C LYS A 33 -11.07 -7.32 -2.60
N ALA A 34 -12.15 -7.35 -3.38
CA ALA A 34 -12.09 -7.33 -4.83
C ALA A 34 -11.55 -6.00 -5.33
N GLU A 35 -12.02 -4.89 -4.76
CA GLU A 35 -11.52 -3.54 -5.05
C GLU A 35 -10.02 -3.44 -4.76
N LEU A 36 -9.58 -3.85 -3.56
CA LEU A 36 -8.17 -3.80 -3.19
C LEU A 36 -7.30 -4.67 -4.11
N ALA A 37 -7.76 -5.88 -4.45
CA ALA A 37 -7.05 -6.75 -5.40
C ALA A 37 -6.95 -6.10 -6.79
N HIS A 38 -8.02 -5.46 -7.26
CA HIS A 38 -8.07 -4.80 -8.56
C HIS A 38 -7.10 -3.61 -8.61
N VAL A 39 -7.09 -2.74 -7.59
CA VAL A 39 -6.18 -1.59 -7.52
C VAL A 39 -4.70 -2.05 -7.47
N ILE A 40 -4.42 -3.16 -6.78
CA ILE A 40 -3.07 -3.76 -6.77
C ILE A 40 -2.69 -4.29 -8.17
N ASP A 41 -3.65 -4.88 -8.90
CA ASP A 41 -3.41 -5.38 -10.26
C ASP A 41 -3.19 -4.25 -11.26
N ASP A 42 -3.98 -3.18 -11.19
CA ASP A 42 -3.79 -1.98 -12.00
C ASP A 42 -2.43 -1.33 -11.73
N TYR A 43 -1.99 -1.31 -10.47
CA TYR A 43 -0.61 -0.94 -10.16
C TYR A 43 0.40 -1.91 -10.78
N ARG A 44 0.18 -3.22 -10.71
CA ARG A 44 1.09 -4.25 -11.25
C ARG A 44 1.25 -4.14 -12.77
N THR A 45 0.17 -3.82 -13.49
CA THR A 45 0.15 -3.67 -14.95
C THR A 45 0.59 -2.29 -15.42
N GLY A 46 0.66 -1.30 -14.51
CA GLY A 46 1.14 0.04 -14.81
C GLY A 46 0.05 1.05 -15.12
N LEU A 47 -1.23 0.66 -14.98
CA LEU A 47 -2.38 1.54 -15.15
C LEU A 47 -2.47 2.58 -14.03
N LEU A 48 -2.16 2.19 -12.79
CA LEU A 48 -2.19 3.09 -11.63
C LEU A 48 -0.81 3.32 -11.01
N PRO A 49 -0.58 4.50 -10.39
CA PRO A 49 0.60 4.75 -9.59
C PRO A 49 0.55 3.97 -8.27
N ILE A 50 1.72 3.76 -7.65
CA ILE A 50 1.83 3.09 -6.33
C ILE A 50 1.00 3.78 -5.23
N LEU A 51 0.75 5.08 -5.38
CA LEU A 51 -0.03 5.84 -4.42
C LEU A 51 -1.46 5.31 -4.28
N ALA A 52 -2.08 4.80 -5.35
CA ALA A 52 -3.45 4.30 -5.32
C ALA A 52 -3.64 3.12 -4.33
N PRO A 53 -2.90 2.00 -4.45
CA PRO A 53 -3.02 0.92 -3.48
C PRO A 53 -2.56 1.33 -2.08
N LEU A 54 -1.55 2.21 -1.94
CA LEU A 54 -1.11 2.68 -0.62
C LEU A 54 -2.18 3.50 0.11
N THR A 55 -2.87 4.39 -0.60
CA THR A 55 -3.97 5.19 -0.02
C THR A 55 -5.12 4.29 0.42
N LEU A 56 -5.48 3.29 -0.38
CA LEU A 56 -6.55 2.34 -0.04
C LEU A 56 -6.16 1.46 1.16
N LEU A 57 -4.91 0.99 1.23
CA LEU A 57 -4.40 0.27 2.40
C LEU A 57 -4.39 1.14 3.66
N LYS A 58 -4.01 2.43 3.56
CA LYS A 58 -4.08 3.37 4.69
C LYS A 58 -5.52 3.61 5.14
N HIS A 59 -6.46 3.70 4.21
CA HIS A 59 -7.89 3.79 4.53
C HIS A 59 -8.35 2.58 5.34
N TYR A 60 -8.04 1.36 4.89
CA TYR A 60 -8.41 0.14 5.62
C TYR A 60 -7.67 -0.03 6.95
N LEU A 61 -6.41 0.40 7.06
CA LEU A 61 -5.69 0.41 8.34
C LEU A 61 -6.33 1.37 9.35
N ASN A 62 -6.83 2.52 8.90
CA ASN A 62 -7.54 3.46 9.77
C ASN A 62 -8.89 2.90 10.25
N ALA A 63 -9.61 2.19 9.39
CA ALA A 63 -10.89 1.56 9.73
C ALA A 63 -10.72 0.30 10.59
N TYR A 64 -9.63 -0.45 10.34
CA TYR A 64 -9.30 -1.71 11.00
C TYR A 64 -7.83 -1.67 11.45
N PRO A 65 -7.53 -1.03 12.59
CA PRO A 65 -6.18 -0.92 13.09
C PRO A 65 -5.55 -2.30 13.34
N ASP A 66 -4.31 -2.46 12.91
CA ASP A 66 -3.49 -3.65 13.14
C ASP A 66 -2.14 -3.20 13.69
N ASP A 67 -1.79 -3.67 14.89
CA ASP A 67 -0.59 -3.25 15.62
C ASP A 67 0.69 -3.61 14.88
N TYR A 68 0.70 -4.69 14.09
CA TYR A 68 1.89 -5.05 13.33
C TYR A 68 2.06 -4.11 12.12
N LEU A 69 0.97 -3.81 11.41
CA LEU A 69 1.00 -2.93 10.25
C LEU A 69 1.20 -1.46 10.59
N SER A 70 0.72 -1.00 11.74
CA SER A 70 0.85 0.41 12.16
C SER A 70 2.30 0.87 12.31
N HIS A 71 3.23 -0.05 12.58
CA HIS A 71 4.66 0.22 12.71
C HIS A 71 5.45 0.07 11.38
N GLN A 72 4.80 -0.35 10.29
CA GLN A 72 5.46 -0.58 9.00
C GLN A 72 5.73 0.74 8.25
N GLN A 73 7.01 1.05 8.05
CA GLN A 73 7.48 2.21 7.27
C GLN A 73 6.95 2.23 5.82
N PHE A 74 6.63 1.06 5.26
CA PHE A 74 6.06 0.96 3.90
C PHE A 74 4.68 1.62 3.77
N LEU A 75 3.87 1.60 4.83
CA LEU A 75 2.55 2.26 4.87
C LEU A 75 2.63 3.72 5.35
N GLN A 76 3.81 4.15 5.78
CA GLN A 76 4.13 5.52 6.18
C GLN A 76 5.31 6.06 5.36
N PRO A 77 5.17 6.23 4.03
CA PRO A 77 6.29 6.68 3.20
C PRO A 77 6.80 8.07 3.58
N HIS A 78 5.96 8.89 4.23
CA HIS A 78 6.35 10.17 4.82
C HIS A 78 5.58 10.42 6.13
N PRO A 79 6.22 10.97 7.18
CA PRO A 79 5.50 11.55 8.32
C PRO A 79 4.56 12.64 7.79
N GLU A 80 3.39 12.78 8.41
CA GLU A 80 2.29 13.63 7.91
C GLU A 80 2.68 15.11 7.72
N GLU A 81 3.81 15.52 8.29
CA GLU A 81 4.46 16.82 8.16
C GLU A 81 5.04 17.12 6.76
N MET A 82 5.27 16.10 5.91
CA MET A 82 5.84 16.24 4.57
C MET A 82 4.83 15.99 3.45
N ARG A 83 3.54 16.27 3.67
CA ARG A 83 2.56 16.33 2.56
C ARG A 83 2.87 17.55 1.70
N LEU A 84 3.76 17.41 0.73
CA LEU A 84 3.79 18.27 -0.44
C LEU A 84 2.42 18.15 -1.10
N ARG A 85 1.57 19.15 -0.85
CA ARG A 85 0.35 19.36 -1.62
C ARG A 85 0.80 19.52 -3.05
N TYR A 86 0.58 18.50 -3.89
CA TYR A 86 0.63 18.70 -5.33
C TYR A 86 -0.47 19.72 -5.64
N GLY A 87 -0.05 20.97 -5.86
CA GLY A 87 -0.92 22.01 -6.41
C GLY A 87 -1.41 21.54 -7.78
N LEU A 88 -2.70 21.76 -7.99
CA LEU A 88 -3.45 21.55 -9.23
C LEU A 88 -2.74 22.18 -10.43
#